data_AF-A0AB36XND0-F1
#
_entry.id   AF-A0AB36XND0-F1
#
_cell.length_a   1.000
_cell.length_b   1.000
_cell.length_c   1.000
_cell.angle_alpha   90.00
_cell.angle_beta   90.00
_cell.angle_gamma   90.00
#
_symmetry.space_group_name_H-M   'P 1'
#
loop_
_entity.id
_entity.type
_entity.pdbx_description
1 polymer ?
#
loop_
_entity_poly.entity_id
_entity_poly.type
_entity_poly.pdbx_seq_one_letter_code
_entity_poly.pdbx_strand_id
1 'polypeptide(L)'
;MTLKAAWAELRSAERALGDMQSATSFEIFEEEWRDFLNCLEKAWNKTERGCQQFQNKFQPWQGQFTRDRKKDQLLKYLKQARDADNHSIQEVTEIKPGSRTMNFADGKGGYIKEMRIVNGEVVHFEGDPMIVTDHPPTVVALKVKNSGKWYNPPREHLGQSLKSIHPVEIATQGLTYYTKYVEEAEAKFFSTNS
;
A
#
# COMPACT_ATOMS: atom_id res chain seq x y z
N MET A 1 -17.11 -23.03 15.94
CA MET A 1 -16.63 -21.62 15.99
C MET A 1 -16.08 -21.29 14.61
N THR A 2 -16.14 -20.04 14.18
CA THR A 2 -15.62 -19.57 12.88
C THR A 2 -14.93 -18.23 13.09
N LEU A 3 -14.06 -17.80 12.17
CA LEU A 3 -13.29 -16.55 12.28
C LEU A 3 -14.11 -15.30 11.90
N LYS A 4 -15.43 -15.29 12.23
CA LYS A 4 -16.38 -14.21 11.88
C LYS A 4 -15.88 -12.82 12.22
N ALA A 5 -15.25 -12.66 13.38
CA ALA A 5 -14.79 -11.38 13.86
C ALA A 5 -13.57 -10.87 13.07
N ALA A 6 -12.70 -11.76 12.58
CA ALA A 6 -11.59 -11.40 11.69
C ALA A 6 -12.11 -11.05 10.28
N TRP A 7 -13.05 -11.84 9.76
CA TRP A 7 -13.74 -11.53 8.50
C TRP A 7 -14.46 -10.18 8.51
N ALA A 8 -15.04 -9.78 9.64
CA ALA A 8 -15.65 -8.46 9.78
C ALA A 8 -14.63 -7.33 9.61
N GLU A 9 -13.40 -7.50 10.11
CA GLU A 9 -12.33 -6.52 9.92
C GLU A 9 -11.81 -6.51 8.47
N LEU A 10 -11.72 -7.67 7.81
CA LEU A 10 -11.36 -7.72 6.39
C LEU A 10 -12.40 -7.04 5.50
N ARG A 11 -13.71 -7.19 5.80
CA ARG A 11 -14.76 -6.43 5.10
C ARG A 11 -14.67 -4.93 5.35
N SER A 12 -14.26 -4.51 6.55
CA SER A 12 -14.01 -3.08 6.82
C SER A 12 -12.78 -2.58 6.07
N ALA A 13 -11.71 -3.37 5.99
CA ALA A 13 -10.53 -3.04 5.19
C ALA A 13 -10.89 -2.94 3.70
N GLU A 14 -11.70 -3.85 3.17
CA GLU A 14 -12.17 -3.80 1.78
C GLU A 14 -12.99 -2.54 1.49
N ARG A 15 -13.87 -2.13 2.42
CA ARG A 15 -14.61 -0.87 2.28
C ARG A 15 -13.68 0.35 2.27
N ALA A 16 -12.77 0.45 3.25
CA ALA A 16 -11.79 1.53 3.29
C ALA A 16 -10.94 1.59 2.01
N LEU A 17 -10.57 0.45 1.43
CA LEU A 17 -9.90 0.41 0.13
C LEU A 17 -10.78 0.95 -1.02
N GLY A 18 -12.06 0.61 -1.05
CA GLY A 18 -13.01 1.18 -2.01
C GLY A 18 -13.21 2.69 -1.84
N ASP A 19 -13.24 3.15 -0.59
CA ASP A 19 -13.37 4.56 -0.24
C ASP A 19 -12.08 5.34 -0.60
N MET A 20 -10.89 4.76 -0.39
CA MET A 20 -9.62 5.29 -0.92
C MET A 20 -9.64 5.45 -2.45
N GLN A 21 -10.21 4.49 -3.18
CA GLN A 21 -10.27 4.53 -4.64
C GLN A 21 -11.22 5.61 -5.17
N SER A 22 -12.24 5.96 -4.39
CA SER A 22 -13.27 6.95 -4.74
C SER A 22 -13.11 8.29 -4.02
N ALA A 23 -12.08 8.43 -3.18
CA ALA A 23 -11.82 9.62 -2.39
C ALA A 23 -11.73 10.87 -3.27
N THR A 24 -12.49 11.89 -2.91
CA THR A 24 -12.57 13.17 -3.63
C THR A 24 -11.59 14.22 -3.09
N SER A 25 -10.99 13.95 -1.92
CA SER A 25 -9.96 14.78 -1.32
C SER A 25 -8.85 13.92 -0.72
N PHE A 26 -7.68 14.53 -0.52
CA PHE A 26 -6.54 13.86 0.06
C PHE A 26 -6.75 13.50 1.54
N GLU A 27 -7.46 14.35 2.27
CA GLU A 27 -7.79 14.14 3.68
C GLU A 27 -8.63 12.88 3.84
N ILE A 28 -9.68 12.72 3.02
CA ILE A 28 -10.52 11.50 2.99
C ILE A 28 -9.65 10.30 2.62
N PHE A 29 -8.81 10.42 1.59
CA PHE A 29 -7.92 9.33 1.20
C PHE A 29 -7.01 8.88 2.35
N GLU A 30 -6.43 9.84 3.08
CA GLU A 30 -5.52 9.56 4.19
C GLU A 30 -6.27 8.96 5.40
N GLU A 31 -7.47 9.45 5.71
CA GLU A 31 -8.36 8.84 6.71
C GLU A 31 -8.64 7.37 6.39
N GLU A 32 -9.10 7.09 5.17
CA GLU A 32 -9.41 5.72 4.74
C GLU A 32 -8.17 4.82 4.69
N TRP A 33 -7.01 5.36 4.33
CA TRP A 33 -5.75 4.62 4.40
C TRP A 33 -5.38 4.20 5.83
N ARG A 34 -5.57 5.10 6.81
CA ARG A 34 -5.33 4.79 8.24
C ARG A 34 -6.31 3.75 8.75
N ASP A 35 -7.58 3.86 8.36
CA ASP A 35 -8.61 2.89 8.72
C ASP A 35 -8.34 1.51 8.12
N PHE A 36 -7.92 1.45 6.86
CA PHE A 36 -7.46 0.22 6.21
C PHE A 36 -6.33 -0.45 7.00
N LEU A 37 -5.26 0.30 7.32
CA LEU A 37 -4.10 -0.19 8.07
C LEU A 37 -4.49 -0.76 9.44
N ASN A 38 -5.38 -0.07 10.16
CA ASN A 38 -5.86 -0.52 11.45
C ASN A 38 -6.76 -1.76 11.35
N CYS A 39 -7.59 -1.88 10.31
CA CYS A 39 -8.41 -3.06 10.07
C CYS A 39 -7.55 -4.32 9.82
N LEU A 40 -6.45 -4.22 9.06
CA LEU A 40 -5.54 -5.36 8.85
C LEU A 40 -4.94 -5.89 10.17
N GLU A 41 -4.50 -4.98 11.04
CA GLU A 41 -3.95 -5.38 12.35
C GLU A 41 -5.03 -5.99 13.26
N LYS A 42 -6.26 -5.46 13.24
CA LYS A 42 -7.39 -6.06 13.97
C LYS A 42 -7.73 -7.44 13.42
N ALA A 43 -7.73 -7.65 12.11
CA ALA A 43 -7.97 -8.94 11.48
C ALA A 43 -6.95 -9.99 11.95
N TRP A 44 -5.67 -9.63 11.99
CA TRP A 44 -4.61 -10.48 12.55
C TRP A 44 -4.88 -10.87 14.01
N ASN A 45 -5.07 -9.88 14.88
CA ASN A 45 -5.26 -10.09 16.31
C ASN A 45 -6.53 -10.91 16.62
N LYS A 46 -7.61 -10.68 15.86
CA LYS A 46 -8.85 -11.45 16.02
C LYS A 46 -8.72 -12.88 15.52
N THR A 47 -7.88 -13.12 14.51
CA THR A 47 -7.55 -14.48 14.05
C THR A 47 -6.79 -15.24 15.15
N GLU A 48 -5.78 -14.61 15.75
CA GLU A 48 -5.04 -15.21 16.87
C GLU A 48 -5.95 -15.55 18.05
N ARG A 49 -6.80 -14.59 18.45
CA ARG A 49 -7.77 -14.79 19.54
C ARG A 49 -8.78 -15.88 19.20
N GLY A 50 -9.28 -15.92 17.96
CA GLY A 50 -10.20 -16.95 17.50
C GLY A 50 -9.59 -18.36 17.55
N CYS A 51 -8.28 -18.48 17.31
CA CYS A 51 -7.56 -19.75 17.30
C CYS A 51 -6.96 -20.16 18.65
N GLN A 52 -7.28 -19.48 19.76
CA GLN A 52 -6.70 -19.80 21.08
C GLN A 52 -6.91 -21.25 21.52
N GLN A 53 -8.07 -21.84 21.25
CA GLN A 53 -8.35 -23.25 21.56
C GLN A 53 -7.46 -24.24 20.78
N PHE A 54 -6.78 -23.78 19.73
CA PHE A 54 -5.86 -24.56 18.91
C PHE A 54 -4.41 -24.11 19.07
N GLN A 55 -4.07 -23.33 20.11
CA GLN A 55 -2.79 -22.63 20.27
C GLN A 55 -1.56 -23.50 19.96
N ASN A 56 -1.53 -24.75 20.46
CA ASN A 56 -0.41 -25.66 20.27
C ASN A 56 -0.14 -26.02 18.79
N LYS A 57 -1.18 -26.02 17.95
CA LYS A 57 -1.07 -26.27 16.50
C LYS A 57 -1.04 -24.98 15.68
N PHE A 58 -1.72 -23.94 16.17
CA PHE A 58 -1.83 -22.65 15.52
C PHE A 58 -0.50 -21.89 15.54
N GLN A 59 0.19 -21.82 16.68
CA GLN A 59 1.44 -21.06 16.82
C GLN A 59 2.54 -21.54 15.85
N PRO A 60 2.83 -22.85 15.71
CA PRO A 60 3.79 -23.32 14.70
C PRO A 60 3.37 -23.00 13.26
N TRP A 61 2.08 -23.15 12.94
CA TRP A 61 1.54 -22.85 11.61
C TRP A 61 1.64 -21.35 11.28
N GLN A 62 1.24 -20.49 12.21
CA GLN A 62 1.28 -19.05 12.08
C GLN A 62 2.72 -18.53 11.94
N GLY A 63 3.73 -19.29 12.41
CA GLY A 63 5.14 -18.93 12.32
C GLY A 63 5.60 -18.57 10.90
N GLN A 64 5.02 -19.19 9.86
CA GLN A 64 5.24 -18.80 8.47
C GLN A 64 4.78 -17.37 8.19
N PHE A 65 3.52 -17.06 8.48
CA PHE A 65 2.93 -15.74 8.27
C PHE A 65 3.60 -14.66 9.12
N THR A 66 3.98 -14.98 10.35
CA THR A 66 4.76 -14.09 11.23
C THR A 66 6.12 -13.77 10.62
N ARG A 67 6.78 -14.76 9.99
CA ARG A 67 8.05 -14.54 9.29
C ARG A 67 7.84 -13.64 8.08
N ASP A 68 6.78 -13.86 7.31
CA ASP A 68 6.47 -13.05 6.14
C ASP A 68 6.20 -11.60 6.54
N ARG A 69 5.37 -11.35 7.58
CA ARG A 69 5.16 -10.00 8.15
C ARG A 69 6.45 -9.29 8.60
N LYS A 70 7.51 -10.04 8.92
CA LYS A 70 8.81 -9.51 9.35
C LYS A 70 9.77 -9.28 8.18
N LYS A 71 9.72 -10.13 7.15
CA LYS A 71 10.73 -10.19 6.08
C LYS A 71 10.24 -9.61 4.76
N ASP A 72 8.98 -9.81 4.41
CA ASP A 72 8.39 -9.28 3.19
C ASP A 72 8.33 -7.75 3.23
N GLN A 73 8.73 -7.08 2.15
CA GLN A 73 8.79 -5.61 2.12
C GLN A 73 7.40 -4.99 2.33
N LEU A 74 6.39 -5.50 1.65
CA LEU A 74 5.02 -4.95 1.70
C LEU A 74 4.39 -5.16 3.07
N LEU A 75 4.42 -6.39 3.59
CA LEU A 75 3.77 -6.68 4.89
C LEU A 75 4.46 -5.97 6.05
N LYS A 76 5.79 -5.86 5.98
CA LYS A 76 6.56 -5.07 6.93
C LYS A 76 6.22 -3.60 6.83
N TYR A 77 6.15 -3.04 5.62
CA TYR A 77 5.77 -1.64 5.43
C TYR A 77 4.38 -1.36 5.99
N LEU A 78 3.36 -2.16 5.67
CA LEU A 78 2.00 -2.01 6.19
C LEU A 78 1.97 -1.96 7.73
N LYS A 79 2.66 -2.89 8.38
CA LYS A 79 2.78 -2.91 9.84
C LYS A 79 3.43 -1.62 10.36
N GLN A 80 4.53 -1.20 9.76
CA GLN A 80 5.26 -0.02 10.22
C GLN A 80 4.54 1.30 9.92
N ALA A 81 3.77 1.38 8.83
CA ALA A 81 2.93 2.52 8.51
C ALA A 81 1.83 2.69 9.56
N ARG A 82 1.17 1.58 9.92
CA ARG A 82 0.18 1.54 11.01
C ARG A 82 0.79 1.96 12.35
N ASP A 83 1.97 1.44 12.68
CA ASP A 83 2.64 1.78 13.94
C ASP A 83 3.07 3.25 13.96
N ALA A 84 3.52 3.80 12.83
CA ALA A 84 3.88 5.22 12.71
C ALA A 84 2.66 6.14 12.86
N ASP A 85 1.53 5.81 12.24
CA ASP A 85 0.26 6.54 12.38
C ASP A 85 -0.22 6.55 13.84
N ASN A 86 -0.25 5.39 14.50
CA ASN A 86 -0.73 5.29 15.89
C ASN A 86 0.18 5.98 16.92
N HIS A 87 1.47 6.18 16.60
CA HIS A 87 2.47 6.66 17.55
C HIS A 87 3.14 7.98 17.18
N SER A 88 2.80 8.58 16.04
CA SER A 88 3.38 9.85 15.61
C SER A 88 2.38 10.72 14.85
N ILE A 89 2.59 12.04 14.88
CA ILE A 89 1.82 13.03 14.09
C ILE A 89 2.38 13.08 12.64
N GLN A 90 2.91 11.98 12.12
CA GLN A 90 3.50 11.96 10.78
C GLN A 90 2.44 11.55 9.76
N GLU A 91 2.32 12.36 8.72
CA GLU A 91 1.59 11.98 7.51
C GLU A 91 2.23 10.72 6.90
N VAL A 92 1.40 9.72 6.57
CA VAL A 92 1.83 8.43 6.01
C VAL A 92 1.75 8.39 4.48
N THR A 93 1.25 9.47 3.88
CA THR A 93 1.06 9.69 2.45
C THR A 93 1.43 11.12 2.09
N GLU A 94 1.83 11.36 0.83
CA GLU A 94 2.08 12.70 0.30
C GLU A 94 1.42 12.83 -1.08
N ILE A 95 0.85 14.00 -1.36
CA ILE A 95 0.48 14.37 -2.73
C ILE A 95 1.77 14.76 -3.46
N LYS A 96 2.22 13.95 -4.42
CA LYS A 96 3.19 14.45 -5.38
C LYS A 96 2.47 15.37 -6.35
N PRO A 97 2.88 16.64 -6.47
CA PRO A 97 2.30 17.53 -7.46
C PRO A 97 2.52 16.94 -8.85
N GLY A 98 1.55 17.21 -9.73
CA GLY A 98 1.70 16.85 -11.13
C GLY A 98 2.98 17.45 -11.69
N SER A 99 3.68 16.70 -12.52
CA SER A 99 4.93 17.15 -13.12
C SER A 99 4.88 16.91 -14.62
N ARG A 100 5.52 17.79 -15.37
CA ARG A 100 5.67 17.66 -16.82
C ARG A 100 7.12 17.34 -17.10
N THR A 101 7.40 16.19 -17.69
CA THR A 101 8.75 15.86 -18.18
C THR A 101 8.82 16.13 -19.68
N MET A 102 9.91 16.75 -20.11
CA MET A 102 10.16 17.07 -21.50
C MET A 102 11.51 16.47 -21.88
N ASN A 103 11.51 15.45 -22.74
CA ASN A 103 12.70 14.71 -23.15
C ASN A 103 12.88 14.76 -24.67
N PHE A 104 14.10 14.71 -25.18
CA PHE A 104 14.33 14.51 -26.61
C PHE A 104 13.91 13.10 -27.03
N ALA A 105 13.29 12.99 -28.20
CA ALA A 105 12.70 11.75 -28.69
C ALA A 105 13.73 10.63 -28.89
N ASP A 106 15.00 10.97 -29.06
CA ASP A 106 16.11 10.03 -29.26
C ASP A 106 16.77 9.55 -27.96
N GLY A 107 16.40 10.10 -26.81
CA GLY A 107 16.91 9.76 -25.49
C GLY A 107 18.39 10.10 -25.24
N LYS A 108 19.06 10.80 -26.16
CA LYS A 108 20.50 11.13 -26.07
C LYS A 108 20.78 12.60 -25.81
N GLY A 109 19.72 13.41 -25.72
CA GLY A 109 19.82 14.87 -25.65
C GLY A 109 19.67 15.47 -27.05
N GLY A 110 19.46 16.79 -27.12
CA GLY A 110 19.23 17.47 -28.39
C GLY A 110 19.36 18.98 -28.26
N TYR A 111 19.21 19.66 -29.38
CA TYR A 111 19.36 21.09 -29.49
C TYR A 111 17.99 21.79 -29.43
N ILE A 112 17.89 22.82 -28.58
CA ILE A 112 16.74 23.74 -28.55
C ILE A 112 17.21 25.05 -29.17
N LYS A 113 16.60 25.42 -30.30
CA LYS A 113 16.83 26.71 -30.95
C LYS A 113 15.99 27.81 -30.31
N GLU A 114 14.71 27.56 -30.09
CA GLU A 114 13.80 28.46 -29.40
C GLU A 114 12.76 27.67 -28.61
N MET A 115 12.44 28.14 -27.40
CA MET A 115 11.32 27.61 -26.63
C MET A 115 10.62 28.75 -25.91
N ARG A 116 9.29 28.80 -26.01
CA ARG A 116 8.45 29.74 -25.26
C ARG A 116 7.43 28.98 -24.43
N ILE A 117 7.42 29.27 -23.13
CA ILE A 117 6.46 28.73 -22.17
C ILE A 117 5.57 29.86 -21.68
N VAL A 118 4.26 29.70 -21.79
CA VAL A 118 3.25 30.64 -21.25
C VAL A 118 2.27 29.84 -20.41
N ASN A 119 2.04 30.27 -19.17
CA ASN A 119 1.15 29.59 -18.21
C ASN A 119 1.44 28.07 -18.02
N GLY A 120 2.71 27.68 -18.12
CA GLY A 120 3.13 26.27 -17.98
C GLY A 120 2.98 25.42 -19.24
N GLU A 121 2.49 25.99 -20.34
CA GLU A 121 2.39 25.32 -21.65
C GLU A 121 3.48 25.78 -22.61
N VAL A 122 4.06 24.83 -23.35
CA VAL A 122 4.99 25.13 -24.44
C VAL A 122 4.18 25.66 -25.61
N VAL A 123 4.17 26.97 -25.80
CA VAL A 123 3.42 27.65 -26.88
C VAL A 123 4.26 27.83 -28.14
N HIS A 124 5.58 27.67 -28.04
CA HIS A 124 6.48 27.66 -29.18
C HIS A 124 7.69 26.76 -28.87
N PHE A 125 8.06 25.92 -29.83
CA PHE A 125 9.26 25.09 -29.76
C PHE A 125 9.88 24.97 -31.16
N GLU A 126 11.17 25.25 -31.23
CA GLU A 126 12.02 25.05 -32.40
C GLU A 126 13.31 24.36 -31.93
N GLY A 127 13.64 23.22 -32.52
CA GLY A 127 14.76 22.38 -32.09
C GLY A 127 14.56 20.92 -32.49
N ASP A 128 15.40 20.05 -31.93
CA ASP A 128 15.28 18.60 -32.12
C ASP A 128 13.98 18.07 -31.49
N PRO A 129 13.37 17.01 -32.06
CA PRO A 129 12.07 16.52 -31.61
C PRO A 129 12.04 16.21 -30.10
N MET A 130 11.03 16.74 -29.40
CA MET A 130 10.82 16.51 -27.97
C MET A 130 9.49 15.77 -27.71
N ILE A 131 9.52 14.88 -26.73
CA ILE A 131 8.37 14.21 -26.14
C ILE A 131 8.06 14.93 -24.83
N VAL A 132 6.85 15.48 -24.75
CA VAL A 132 6.28 16.04 -23.52
C VAL A 132 5.40 14.96 -22.89
N THR A 133 5.63 14.66 -21.62
CA THR A 133 4.83 13.71 -20.85
C THR A 133 4.33 14.39 -19.59
N ASP A 134 3.01 14.40 -19.45
CA ASP A 134 2.35 14.89 -18.25
C ASP A 134 2.16 13.74 -17.25
N HIS A 135 2.65 13.97 -16.04
CA HIS A 135 2.43 13.12 -14.89
C HIS A 135 1.39 13.82 -14.01
N PRO A 136 0.16 13.29 -13.87
CA PRO A 136 -0.84 13.90 -13.01
C PRO A 136 -0.39 13.87 -11.54
N PRO A 137 -0.97 14.73 -10.67
CA PRO A 137 -0.77 14.61 -9.23
C PRO A 137 -1.12 13.20 -8.75
N THR A 138 -0.25 12.60 -7.95
CA THR A 138 -0.44 11.22 -7.48
C THR A 138 -0.19 11.14 -5.99
N VAL A 139 -1.03 10.38 -5.29
CA VAL A 139 -0.78 10.05 -3.89
C VAL A 139 0.28 8.95 -3.83
N VAL A 140 1.37 9.21 -3.12
CA VAL A 140 2.42 8.22 -2.91
C VAL A 140 2.48 7.84 -1.44
N ALA A 141 2.71 6.54 -1.19
CA ALA A 141 3.11 6.07 0.13
C ALA A 141 4.43 6.73 0.52
N LEU A 142 4.53 7.27 1.73
CA LEU A 142 5.75 7.91 2.22
C LEU A 142 6.70 6.92 2.88
N LYS A 143 7.96 7.31 3.03
CA LYS A 143 8.81 6.63 4.02
C LYS A 143 8.24 6.90 5.40
N VAL A 144 8.08 5.87 6.22
CA VAL A 144 7.57 6.01 7.58
C VAL A 144 8.71 5.85 8.58
N LYS A 145 8.78 6.72 9.58
CA LYS A 145 9.75 6.59 10.67
C LYS A 145 9.08 5.94 11.87
N ASN A 146 9.51 4.74 12.21
CA ASN A 146 9.09 4.07 13.44
C ASN A 146 10.32 3.67 14.27
N SER A 147 10.29 3.98 15.57
CA SER A 147 11.33 3.63 16.54
C SER A 147 12.75 4.02 16.08
N GLY A 148 12.88 5.22 15.50
CA GLY A 148 14.15 5.75 14.99
C GLY A 148 14.59 5.19 13.63
N LYS A 149 13.90 4.21 13.05
CA LYS A 149 14.22 3.59 11.77
C LYS A 149 13.27 4.04 10.67
N TRP A 150 13.82 4.30 9.48
CA TRP A 150 13.05 4.58 8.27
C TRP A 150 12.68 3.29 7.56
N TYR A 151 11.43 3.23 7.10
CA TYR A 151 10.90 2.16 6.26
C TYR A 151 10.40 2.77 4.96
N ASN A 152 10.93 2.29 3.85
CA ASN A 152 10.54 2.78 2.52
C ASN A 152 9.25 2.08 2.05
N PRO A 153 8.46 2.73 1.18
CA PRO A 153 7.40 2.05 0.45
C PRO A 153 7.92 0.79 -0.25
N PRO A 154 7.13 -0.28 -0.27
CA PRO A 154 7.57 -1.55 -0.83
C PRO A 154 7.71 -1.45 -2.35
N ARG A 155 8.67 -2.18 -2.90
CA ARG A 155 8.79 -2.37 -4.36
C ARG A 155 8.48 -3.80 -4.80
N GLU A 156 8.33 -4.69 -3.83
CA GLU A 156 8.05 -6.10 -4.05
C GLU A 156 7.13 -6.64 -2.95
N HIS A 157 6.42 -7.72 -3.29
CA HIS A 157 5.64 -8.53 -2.37
C HIS A 157 5.81 -10.00 -2.74
N LEU A 158 6.24 -10.83 -1.78
CA LEU A 158 6.48 -12.26 -1.94
C LEU A 158 7.38 -12.61 -3.13
N GLY A 159 8.40 -11.78 -3.39
CA GLY A 159 9.36 -11.96 -4.48
C GLY A 159 8.88 -11.46 -5.85
N GLN A 160 7.70 -10.85 -5.93
CA GLN A 160 7.17 -10.24 -7.16
C GLN A 160 7.21 -8.72 -7.07
N SER A 161 7.64 -8.05 -8.15
CA SER A 161 7.64 -6.58 -8.20
C SER A 161 6.21 -6.02 -8.19
N LEU A 162 6.02 -4.94 -7.45
CA LEU A 162 4.75 -4.22 -7.44
C LEU A 162 4.61 -3.37 -8.70
N LYS A 163 3.37 -3.23 -9.19
CA LYS A 163 3.04 -2.38 -10.34
C LYS A 163 3.29 -0.90 -10.06
N SER A 164 3.04 -0.48 -8.81
CA SER A 164 3.26 0.88 -8.35
C SER A 164 3.48 0.92 -6.84
N ILE A 165 4.00 2.05 -6.36
CA ILE A 165 4.09 2.36 -4.92
C ILE A 165 2.87 3.14 -4.40
N HIS A 166 1.78 3.16 -5.19
CA HIS A 166 0.55 3.85 -4.82
C HIS A 166 -0.11 3.12 -3.63
N PRO A 167 -0.63 3.83 -2.59
CA PRO A 167 -1.20 3.17 -1.42
C PRO A 167 -2.35 2.21 -1.77
N VAL A 168 -3.15 2.48 -2.80
CA VAL A 168 -4.20 1.54 -3.29
C VAL A 168 -3.62 0.21 -3.79
N GLU A 169 -2.50 0.22 -4.54
CA GLU A 169 -1.86 -1.03 -4.98
C GLU A 169 -1.30 -1.80 -3.77
N ILE A 170 -0.63 -1.09 -2.86
CA ILE A 170 -0.08 -1.66 -1.63
C ILE A 170 -1.20 -2.26 -0.77
N ALA A 171 -2.32 -1.55 -0.63
CA ALA A 171 -3.50 -1.97 0.10
C ALA A 171 -4.14 -3.21 -0.53
N THR A 172 -4.27 -3.23 -1.86
CA THR A 172 -4.85 -4.35 -2.60
C THR A 172 -4.06 -5.64 -2.37
N GLN A 173 -2.73 -5.59 -2.53
CA GLN A 173 -1.87 -6.75 -2.27
C GLN A 173 -1.89 -7.17 -0.80
N GLY A 174 -1.91 -6.19 0.12
CA GLY A 174 -2.07 -6.44 1.54
C GLY A 174 -3.38 -7.17 1.86
N LEU A 175 -4.50 -6.66 1.36
CA LEU A 175 -5.83 -7.25 1.57
C LEU A 175 -5.87 -8.68 1.05
N THR A 176 -5.36 -8.93 -0.16
CA THR A 176 -5.27 -10.29 -0.72
C THR A 176 -4.50 -11.23 0.20
N TYR A 177 -3.35 -10.79 0.73
CA TYR A 177 -2.57 -11.60 1.65
C TYR A 177 -3.30 -11.91 2.96
N TYR A 178 -3.90 -10.90 3.62
CA TYR A 178 -4.57 -11.11 4.89
C TYR A 178 -5.88 -11.89 4.74
N THR A 179 -6.60 -11.75 3.62
CA THR A 179 -7.75 -12.60 3.28
C THR A 179 -7.32 -14.06 3.20
N LYS A 180 -6.28 -14.36 2.42
CA LYS A 180 -5.73 -15.72 2.32
C LYS A 180 -5.29 -16.27 3.68
N TYR A 181 -4.66 -15.46 4.52
CA TYR A 181 -4.28 -15.86 5.88
C TYR A 181 -5.49 -16.27 6.74
N VAL A 182 -6.58 -15.49 6.73
CA VAL A 182 -7.80 -15.82 7.48
C VAL A 182 -8.48 -17.05 6.90
N GLU A 183 -8.57 -17.16 5.58
CA GLU A 183 -9.11 -18.34 4.88
C GLU A 183 -8.36 -19.62 5.25
N GLU A 184 -7.02 -19.60 5.18
CA GLU A 184 -6.20 -20.76 5.52
C GLU A 184 -6.30 -21.13 7.01
N ALA A 185 -6.38 -20.12 7.89
CA ALA A 185 -6.61 -20.37 9.32
C ALA A 185 -7.98 -21.02 9.55
N GLU A 186 -9.02 -20.49 8.92
CA GLU A 186 -10.38 -21.03 9.05
C GLU A 186 -10.45 -22.47 8.53
N ALA A 187 -9.92 -22.71 7.33
CA ALA A 187 -9.90 -24.03 6.71
C ALA A 187 -9.10 -25.06 7.54
N LYS A 188 -7.97 -24.65 8.13
CA LYS A 188 -7.10 -25.58 8.85
C LYS A 188 -7.63 -25.95 10.23
N PHE A 189 -8.28 -25.02 10.91
CA PHE A 189 -8.62 -25.16 12.33
C PHE A 189 -10.12 -25.27 12.62
N PHE A 190 -10.98 -24.91 11.67
CA PHE A 190 -12.43 -24.89 11.85
C PHE A 190 -13.21 -25.66 10.78
N SER A 191 -12.55 -26.21 9.76
CA SER A 191 -13.17 -27.21 8.89
C SER A 191 -13.42 -28.49 9.66
N THR A 192 -14.68 -28.71 10.02
CA THR A 192 -15.18 -30.02 10.44
C THR A 192 -15.04 -30.95 9.25
N ASN A 193 -14.37 -32.11 9.42
CA ASN A 193 -14.56 -33.24 8.52
C ASN A 193 -16.07 -33.45 8.37
N SER A 194 -16.58 -33.21 7.16
CA SER A 194 -17.94 -33.60 6.77
C SER A 194 -18.00 -35.11 6.60
#